data_AF-A0A1E3VQV0-F1
#
_entry.id   AF-A0A1E3VQV0-F1
#
_cell.length_a   1.000
_cell.length_b   1.000
_cell.length_c   1.000
_cell.angle_alpha   90.00
_cell.angle_beta   90.00
_cell.angle_gamma   90.00
#
_symmetry.space_group_name_H-M   'P 1'
#
loop_
_entity.id
_entity.type
_entity.pdbx_description
1 polymer ?
#
loop_
_entity_poly.entity_id
_entity_poly.type
_entity_poly.pdbx_seq_one_letter_code
_entity_poly.pdbx_strand_id
1 'polypeptide(L)'
;MQEEGGVRGLLGFDDWLSLGLEYRAEAVANPGRYTVVRYEDLVRDPIDTARKTFAFCNLALSVETEAFIRTSQSKFDPRPYSIFKGEQLRFDWQNDFPADVLRTIEAETLAAGLGEYLI
;
A
#
# COMPACT_ATOMS: atom_id res chain seq x y z
N MET A 1 1.79 30.64 20.27
CA MET A 1 0.94 29.79 19.40
C MET A 1 1.78 28.57 19.10
N GLN A 2 1.67 27.55 19.94
CA GLN A 2 2.39 26.28 19.79
C GLN A 2 1.48 25.38 18.97
N GLU A 3 1.91 24.96 17.79
CA GLU A 3 1.31 23.79 17.13
C GLU A 3 1.64 22.59 18.03
N GLU A 4 0.60 21.98 18.60
CA GLU A 4 0.74 20.77 19.39
C GLU A 4 1.35 19.69 18.49
N GLY A 5 2.54 19.21 18.86
CA GLY A 5 3.23 18.08 18.22
C GLY A 5 2.51 16.76 18.46
N GLY A 6 1.28 16.65 17.98
CA GLY A 6 0.48 15.43 17.90
C GLY A 6 0.16 15.09 16.45
N VAL A 7 -0.26 13.85 16.21
CA VAL A 7 -0.54 13.21 14.91
C VAL A 7 -1.32 14.07 13.89
N ARG A 8 -2.10 15.05 14.36
CA ARG A 8 -2.80 16.06 13.54
C ARG A 8 -1.90 16.88 12.60
N GLY A 9 -0.57 16.80 12.74
CA GLY A 9 0.41 17.41 11.83
C GLY A 9 0.99 16.49 10.76
N LEU A 10 0.66 15.20 10.73
CA LEU A 10 1.15 14.27 9.71
C LEU A 10 0.29 14.42 8.45
N LEU A 11 0.78 15.22 7.50
CA LEU A 11 0.12 15.45 6.21
C LEU A 11 -0.22 14.10 5.53
N GLY A 12 -1.50 13.72 5.59
CA GLY A 12 -2.08 12.56 4.91
C GLY A 12 -2.37 11.32 5.77
N PHE A 13 -1.99 11.26 7.06
CA PHE A 13 -2.30 10.08 7.88
C PHE A 13 -3.78 9.97 8.24
N ASP A 14 -4.41 11.08 8.65
CA ASP A 14 -5.85 11.13 8.94
C ASP A 14 -6.69 10.77 7.71
N ASP A 15 -6.25 11.23 6.52
CA ASP A 15 -6.86 10.88 5.24
C ASP A 15 -6.68 9.39 4.94
N TRP A 16 -5.49 8.83 5.19
CA TRP A 16 -5.23 7.40 5.01
C TRP A 16 -6.12 6.54 5.90
N LEU A 17 -6.29 6.89 7.18
CA LEU A 17 -7.20 6.19 8.08
C LEU A 17 -8.65 6.28 7.59
N SER A 18 -9.10 7.48 7.23
CA SER A 18 -10.48 7.72 6.80
C SER A 18 -10.81 6.99 5.50
N LEU A 19 -9.96 7.12 4.48
CA LEU A 19 -10.13 6.45 3.19
C LEU A 19 -9.95 4.93 3.31
N GLY A 20 -9.02 4.46 4.14
CA GLY A 20 -8.81 3.04 4.39
C GLY A 20 -10.06 2.37 4.97
N LEU A 21 -10.72 3.04 5.93
CA LEU A 21 -12.00 2.59 6.48
C LEU A 21 -13.10 2.57 5.42
N GLU A 22 -13.22 3.64 4.64
CA GLU A 22 -14.24 3.76 3.59
C GLU A 22 -14.10 2.67 2.52
N TYR A 23 -12.90 2.51 1.95
CA TYR A 23 -12.67 1.50 0.92
C TYR A 23 -12.82 0.07 1.43
N ARG A 24 -12.43 -0.19 2.69
CA ARG A 24 -12.67 -1.50 3.32
C ARG A 24 -14.17 -1.76 3.49
N ALA A 25 -14.94 -0.76 3.94
CA ALA A 25 -16.38 -0.88 4.07
C ALA A 25 -17.04 -1.13 2.70
N GLU A 26 -16.63 -0.41 1.66
CA GLU A 26 -17.12 -0.59 0.29
C GLU A 26 -16.77 -1.95 -0.29
N ALA A 27 -15.55 -2.46 -0.06
CA ALA A 27 -15.18 -3.80 -0.51
C ALA A 27 -16.04 -4.90 0.14
N VAL A 28 -16.44 -4.73 1.40
CA VAL A 28 -17.35 -5.66 2.10
C VAL A 28 -18.79 -5.50 1.61
N ALA A 29 -19.27 -4.27 1.46
CA ALA A 29 -20.64 -3.99 1.05
C ALA A 29 -20.90 -4.28 -0.43
N ASN A 30 -19.90 -4.09 -1.28
CA ASN A 30 -19.98 -4.14 -2.73
C ASN A 30 -18.85 -4.97 -3.37
N PRO A 31 -18.69 -6.27 -3.02
CA PRO A 31 -17.54 -7.09 -3.39
C PRO A 31 -17.40 -7.40 -4.90
N GLY A 32 -18.42 -7.10 -5.70
CA GLY A 32 -18.36 -7.18 -7.16
C GLY A 32 -17.97 -5.87 -7.86
N ARG A 33 -17.79 -4.79 -7.10
CA ARG A 33 -17.48 -3.44 -7.61
C ARG A 33 -16.26 -2.81 -6.96
N TYR A 34 -15.98 -3.18 -5.71
CA TYR A 34 -14.82 -2.72 -4.95
C TYR A 34 -13.95 -3.90 -4.52
N THR A 35 -12.65 -3.70 -4.57
CA THR A 35 -11.64 -4.60 -4.01
C THR A 35 -10.51 -3.76 -3.43
N VAL A 36 -9.96 -4.21 -2.29
CA VAL A 36 -8.78 -3.59 -1.69
C VAL A 36 -7.59 -4.51 -1.95
N VAL A 37 -6.53 -3.94 -2.53
CA VAL A 37 -5.28 -4.65 -2.82
C VAL A 37 -4.19 -4.04 -1.97
N ARG A 38 -3.56 -4.88 -1.14
CA ARG A 38 -2.43 -4.46 -0.31
C ARG A 38 -1.18 -4.29 -1.16
N TYR A 39 -0.44 -3.22 -0.91
CA TYR A 39 0.82 -2.98 -1.58
C TYR A 39 1.83 -4.09 -1.25
N GLU A 40 1.87 -4.57 0.00
CA GLU A 40 2.78 -5.62 0.42
C GLU A 40 2.56 -6.93 -0.33
N ASP A 41 1.29 -7.27 -0.62
CA ASP A 41 0.95 -8.44 -1.42
C ASP A 41 1.42 -8.28 -2.88
N LEU A 42 1.21 -7.09 -3.47
CA LEU A 42 1.69 -6.78 -4.81
C LEU A 42 3.21 -6.86 -4.92
N VAL A 43 3.93 -6.42 -3.89
CA VAL A 43 5.39 -6.40 -3.93
C VAL A 43 5.95 -7.78 -3.57
N ARG A 44 5.26 -8.59 -2.75
CA ARG A 44 5.66 -9.97 -2.42
C ARG A 44 5.38 -10.95 -3.57
N ASP A 45 4.20 -10.89 -4.17
CA ASP A 45 3.82 -11.72 -5.31
C ASP A 45 3.08 -10.88 -6.37
N PRO A 46 3.83 -10.16 -7.22
CA PRO A 46 3.27 -9.22 -8.18
C PRO A 46 2.43 -9.91 -9.27
N ILE A 47 2.76 -11.17 -9.61
CA ILE A 47 2.06 -11.90 -10.68
C ILE A 47 0.73 -12.42 -10.18
N ASP A 48 0.70 -13.04 -9.00
CA ASP A 48 -0.55 -13.51 -8.40
C ASP A 48 -1.48 -12.34 -8.08
N THR A 49 -0.94 -11.27 -7.49
CA THR A 49 -1.72 -10.07 -7.17
C THR A 49 -2.28 -9.41 -8.43
N ALA A 50 -1.46 -9.23 -9.48
CA ALA A 50 -1.95 -8.69 -10.75
C ALA A 50 -3.02 -9.59 -11.38
N ARG A 51 -2.85 -10.92 -11.34
CA ARG A 51 -3.83 -11.88 -11.86
C ARG A 51 -5.19 -11.74 -11.15
N LYS A 52 -5.19 -11.64 -9.83
CA LYS A 52 -6.40 -11.41 -9.02
C LYS A 52 -7.09 -10.09 -9.37
N THR A 53 -6.31 -9.01 -9.48
CA THR A 53 -6.82 -7.67 -9.85
C THR A 53 -7.41 -7.64 -11.26
N PHE A 54 -6.73 -8.26 -12.24
CA PHE A 54 -7.24 -8.36 -13.61
C PHE A 54 -8.53 -9.19 -13.66
N ALA A 55 -8.55 -10.34 -12.98
CA ALA A 55 -9.73 -11.19 -12.91
C ALA A 55 -10.94 -10.47 -12.27
N PHE A 56 -10.71 -9.67 -11.23
CA PHE A 56 -11.73 -8.81 -10.63
C PHE A 56 -12.34 -7.83 -11.65
N CYS A 57 -11.51 -7.23 -12.50
CA CYS A 57 -11.95 -6.36 -13.59
C CYS A 57 -12.51 -7.12 -14.81
N ASN A 58 -12.68 -8.44 -14.73
CA ASN A 58 -13.05 -9.32 -15.85
C ASN A 58 -12.10 -9.19 -17.06
N LEU A 59 -10.81 -9.02 -16.79
CA LEU A 59 -9.72 -8.95 -17.77
C LEU A 59 -8.82 -10.18 -17.64
N ALA A 60 -8.30 -10.67 -18.77
CA ALA A 60 -7.27 -11.68 -18.79
C ALA A 60 -5.88 -11.03 -18.66
N LEU A 61 -5.02 -11.57 -17.80
CA LEU A 61 -3.61 -11.20 -17.77
C LEU A 61 -2.90 -11.84 -18.96
N SER A 62 -2.44 -11.03 -19.92
CA SER A 62 -1.74 -11.54 -21.10
C SER A 62 -0.32 -11.97 -20.77
N VAL A 63 0.27 -12.80 -21.64
CA VAL A 63 1.65 -13.27 -21.50
C VAL A 63 2.63 -12.09 -21.57
N GLU A 64 2.34 -11.10 -22.41
CA GLU A 64 3.14 -9.88 -22.56
C GLU A 64 3.11 -9.02 -21.29
N THR A 65 1.92 -8.84 -20.68
CA THR A 65 1.79 -8.13 -19.41
C THR A 65 2.50 -8.87 -18.29
N GLU A 66 2.37 -10.20 -18.23
CA GLU A 66 3.08 -11.02 -17.25
C GLU A 66 4.60 -10.88 -17.40
N ALA A 67 5.12 -10.95 -18.63
CA ALA A 67 6.54 -10.76 -18.93
C ALA A 67 7.03 -9.35 -18.56
N PHE A 68 6.21 -8.33 -18.80
CA PHE A 68 6.52 -6.95 -18.40
C PHE A 68 6.61 -6.80 -16.89
N ILE A 69 5.65 -7.35 -16.12
CA ILE A 69 5.66 -7.30 -14.66
C ILE A 69 6.93 -7.98 -14.12
N ARG A 70 7.30 -9.16 -14.64
CA ARG A 70 8.56 -9.82 -14.25
C ARG A 70 9.77 -8.95 -14.52
N THR A 71 9.79 -8.29 -15.68
CA THR A 71 10.90 -7.42 -16.07
C THR A 71 10.98 -6.16 -15.20
N SER A 72 9.85 -5.54 -14.85
CA SER A 72 9.81 -4.35 -14.00
C SER A 72 10.35 -4.59 -12.59
N GLN A 73 10.23 -5.81 -12.08
CA GLN A 73 10.75 -6.19 -10.76
C GLN A 73 12.22 -6.61 -10.79
N SER A 74 12.77 -6.98 -11.96
CA SER A 74 14.12 -7.55 -12.09
C SER A 74 15.28 -6.55 -12.01
N LYS A 75 15.00 -5.25 -12.03
CA LYS A 75 16.03 -4.20 -12.10
C LYS A 75 15.67 -3.05 -11.19
N PHE A 76 16.70 -2.43 -10.62
CA PHE A 76 16.58 -1.14 -9.94
C PHE A 76 17.06 -0.02 -10.86
N ASP A 77 16.26 1.02 -10.97
CA ASP A 77 16.56 2.24 -11.70
C ASP A 77 16.21 3.42 -10.78
N PRO A 78 17.23 4.21 -10.38
CA PRO A 78 17.09 5.23 -9.34
C PRO A 78 16.33 6.47 -9.82
N ARG A 79 15.91 6.55 -11.09
CA ARG A 79 15.14 7.70 -11.59
C ARG A 79 13.81 7.82 -10.83
N PRO A 80 13.38 9.04 -10.45
CA PRO A 80 12.19 9.25 -9.61
C PRO A 80 10.94 8.55 -10.12
N TYR A 81 10.70 8.65 -11.44
CA TYR A 81 9.55 8.07 -12.13
C TYR A 81 9.81 6.68 -12.74
N SER A 82 10.89 6.01 -12.34
CA SER A 82 11.14 4.67 -12.84
C SER A 82 10.17 3.67 -12.22
N ILE A 83 9.64 2.80 -13.08
CA ILE A 83 8.82 1.64 -12.70
C ILE A 83 9.68 0.41 -12.32
N PHE A 84 11.00 0.53 -12.44
CA PHE A 84 11.97 -0.51 -12.12
C PHE A 84 12.55 -0.24 -10.72
N LYS A 85 11.83 -0.62 -9.67
CA LYS A 85 12.18 -0.24 -8.29
C LYS A 85 13.00 -1.28 -7.52
N GLY A 86 13.14 -2.50 -8.04
CA GLY A 86 13.83 -3.60 -7.35
C GLY A 86 13.27 -3.89 -5.95
N GLU A 87 13.87 -4.84 -5.24
CA GLU A 87 13.41 -5.27 -3.91
C GLU A 87 13.90 -4.36 -2.75
N GLN A 88 14.90 -3.53 -3.03
CA GLN A 88 15.77 -2.94 -2.02
C GLN A 88 15.15 -1.82 -1.15
N LEU A 89 14.04 -1.21 -1.58
CA LEU A 89 13.49 0.03 -0.97
C LEU A 89 12.37 -0.18 0.06
N ARG A 90 12.04 -1.41 0.44
CA ARG A 90 10.81 -1.71 1.20
C ARG A 90 10.79 -1.17 2.64
N PHE A 91 11.96 -1.01 3.27
CA PHE A 91 12.05 -0.78 4.73
C PHE A 91 12.96 0.37 5.14
N ASP A 92 13.58 1.09 4.21
CA ASP A 92 14.54 2.15 4.52
C ASP A 92 13.92 3.26 5.38
N TRP A 93 12.61 3.52 5.20
CA TRP A 93 11.85 4.49 5.97
C TRP A 93 11.82 4.19 7.48
N GLN A 94 11.95 2.92 7.90
CA GLN A 94 11.89 2.55 9.32
C GLN A 94 13.04 3.12 10.13
N ASN A 95 14.20 3.34 9.51
CA ASN A 95 15.39 3.85 10.19
C ASN A 95 15.35 5.39 10.36
N ASP A 96 14.61 6.08 9.51
CA ASP A 96 14.58 7.54 9.45
C ASP A 96 13.33 8.15 10.11
N PHE A 97 12.41 7.31 10.61
CA PHE A 97 11.14 7.75 11.17
C PHE A 97 11.16 7.80 12.71
N PRO A 98 10.70 8.90 13.35
CA PRO A 98 10.67 8.99 14.81
C PRO A 98 9.81 7.90 15.46
N ALA A 99 10.39 7.17 16.43
CA ALA A 99 9.77 6.00 17.03
C ALA A 99 8.49 6.31 17.83
N ASP A 100 8.37 7.52 18.39
CA ASP A 100 7.16 7.99 19.06
C ASP A 100 6.01 8.22 18.07
N VAL A 101 6.31 8.74 16.88
CA VAL A 101 5.33 8.91 15.82
C VAL A 101 4.87 7.55 15.28
N LEU A 102 5.80 6.59 15.07
CA LEU A 102 5.46 5.22 14.67
C LEU A 102 4.49 4.55 15.64
N ARG A 103 4.79 4.60 16.95
CA ARG A 103 3.91 4.01 17.97
C ARG A 103 2.51 4.61 17.94
N THR A 104 2.40 5.90 17.63
CA THR A 104 1.09 6.56 17.56
C THR A 104 0.32 6.13 16.31
N ILE A 105 1.00 6.08 15.15
CA ILE A 105 0.43 5.54 13.90
C ILE A 105 -0.07 4.11 14.10
N GLU A 106 0.74 3.24 14.70
CA GLU A 106 0.38 1.84 14.99
C GLU A 106 -0.85 1.76 15.90
N ALA A 107 -0.84 2.50 17.02
CA ALA A 107 -1.94 2.49 17.97
C ALA A 107 -3.26 2.98 17.35
N GLU A 108 -3.23 4.06 16.57
CA GLU A 108 -4.41 4.60 15.91
C GLU A 108 -4.91 3.69 14.78
N THR A 109 -4.01 3.10 14.00
CA THR A 109 -4.36 2.12 12.95
C THR A 109 -5.02 0.88 13.53
N LEU A 110 -4.51 0.37 14.67
CA LEU A 110 -5.13 -0.74 15.39
C LEU A 110 -6.51 -0.35 15.95
N ALA A 111 -6.63 0.83 16.55
CA ALA A 111 -7.89 1.33 17.10
C ALA A 111 -8.96 1.51 16.02
N ALA A 112 -8.57 1.92 14.81
CA ALA A 112 -9.44 2.02 13.65
C ALA A 112 -9.85 0.63 13.08
N GLY A 113 -9.22 -0.46 13.52
CA GLY A 113 -9.48 -1.80 12.97
C GLY A 113 -8.84 -2.03 11.59
N LEU A 114 -7.80 -1.26 11.26
CA LEU A 114 -6.96 -1.38 10.06
C LEU A 114 -5.62 -2.07 10.38
N GLY A 115 -5.54 -2.82 11.48
CA GLY A 115 -4.31 -3.49 11.92
C GLY A 115 -3.71 -4.48 10.91
N GLU A 116 -4.52 -4.98 9.97
CA GLU A 116 -4.05 -5.85 8.88
C GLU A 116 -3.09 -5.15 7.89
N TYR A 117 -3.07 -3.82 7.87
CA TYR A 117 -2.19 -3.00 7.03
C TYR A 117 -0.89 -2.59 7.74
N LEU A 118 -0.71 -2.96 9.01
CA LEU A 118 0.59 -2.84 9.68
C LEU A 118 1.52 -3.97 9.22
N ILE A 119 2.80 -3.65 9.08
CA ILE A 119 3.84 -4.55 8.52
C ILE A 119 4.57 -5.27 9.64
#